data_AF-A2GXE5-F1
#
_entry.id   AF-A2GXE5-F1
#
_cell.length_a   1.000
_cell.length_b   1.000
_cell.length_c   1.000
_cell.angle_alpha   90.00
_cell.angle_beta   90.00
_cell.angle_gamma   90.00
#
_symmetry.space_group_name_H-M   'P 1'
#
loop_
_entity.id
_entity.type
_entity.pdbx_description
1 polymer ?
#
loop_
_entity_poly.entity_id
_entity_poly.type
_entity_poly.pdbx_seq_one_letter_code
_entity_poly.pdbx_strand_id
1 'polypeptide(L)'
;FIPSSYTFETKIQKIKQELLTSTLDCCAKDETNEQYLYDMQDLIDHLPKLPEIQQQKLTIPEFDEIEVKATDSVEIKKFIRKVNYEFLGFHCNHKVMDKDCDMVYKNISDIYKSGEFKTYDNFVSLVAECVWQIRDKDRRGKIWNEQIKPATFELKRAIDALVILAGKVSEYNAKMNPQCSKCKAAMRKYNYSVKEIERMRNDYADLKREAEKPAEDKMDMLTFLNKNYPTADDFLLSDVKKKYKETFGIVKTFDVLTEEIEATKLFRISRIHNVYHVKRL
;
A
#
# COMPACT_ATOMS: atom_id res chain seq x y z
N PHE A 1 -44.31 -41.16 -21.20
CA PHE A 1 -44.19 -40.81 -19.77
C PHE A 1 -44.14 -39.29 -19.69
N ILE A 2 -45.17 -38.64 -19.16
CA ILE A 2 -45.18 -37.18 -18.95
C ILE A 2 -44.58 -36.97 -17.55
N PRO A 3 -43.41 -36.33 -17.42
CA PRO A 3 -42.86 -36.01 -16.11
C PRO A 3 -43.83 -35.10 -15.36
N SER A 4 -44.03 -35.30 -14.06
CA SER A 4 -44.71 -34.29 -13.24
C SER A 4 -43.91 -32.99 -13.28
N SER A 5 -44.58 -31.82 -13.25
CA SER A 5 -43.93 -30.50 -13.34
C SER A 5 -42.73 -30.36 -12.38
N TYR A 6 -42.87 -30.88 -11.15
CA TYR A 6 -41.82 -30.92 -10.14
C TYR A 6 -40.55 -31.66 -10.59
N THR A 7 -40.69 -32.77 -11.32
CA THR A 7 -39.54 -33.53 -11.85
C THR A 7 -38.87 -32.86 -13.05
N PHE A 8 -39.59 -32.02 -13.78
CA PHE A 8 -39.03 -31.25 -14.88
C PHE A 8 -38.19 -30.08 -14.36
N GLU A 9 -38.73 -29.27 -13.47
CA GLU A 9 -38.00 -28.14 -12.86
C GLU A 9 -36.71 -28.60 -12.17
N THR A 10 -36.76 -29.70 -11.42
CA THR A 10 -35.58 -30.28 -10.74
C THR A 10 -34.50 -30.70 -11.75
N LYS A 11 -34.90 -31.27 -12.90
CA LYS A 11 -33.96 -31.65 -13.97
C LYS A 11 -33.33 -30.43 -14.62
N ILE A 12 -34.11 -29.39 -14.89
CA ILE A 12 -33.60 -28.15 -15.46
C ILE A 12 -32.59 -27.51 -14.50
N GLN A 13 -32.88 -27.43 -13.19
CA GLN A 13 -31.93 -26.89 -12.21
C GLN A 13 -30.62 -27.69 -12.17
N LYS A 14 -30.69 -29.03 -12.26
CA LYS A 14 -29.49 -29.87 -12.33
C LYS A 14 -28.67 -29.57 -13.60
N ILE A 15 -29.32 -29.47 -14.75
CA ILE A 15 -28.65 -29.12 -16.02
C ILE A 15 -28.04 -27.72 -15.95
N LYS A 16 -28.74 -26.73 -15.36
CA LYS A 16 -28.18 -25.39 -15.14
C LYS A 16 -26.89 -25.46 -14.31
N GLN A 17 -26.88 -26.26 -13.24
CA GLN A 17 -25.68 -26.46 -12.42
C GLN A 17 -24.55 -27.13 -13.22
N GLU A 18 -24.84 -28.16 -14.01
CA GLU A 18 -23.88 -28.82 -14.90
C GLU A 18 -23.26 -27.83 -15.89
N LEU A 19 -24.08 -27.01 -16.55
CA LEU A 19 -23.65 -25.96 -17.50
C LEU A 19 -22.75 -24.92 -16.83
N LEU A 20 -23.19 -24.36 -15.69
CA LEU A 20 -22.47 -23.30 -14.97
C LEU A 20 -21.15 -23.77 -14.34
N THR A 21 -20.98 -25.08 -14.15
CA THR A 21 -19.74 -25.68 -13.62
C THR A 21 -18.87 -26.30 -14.70
N SER A 22 -19.27 -26.19 -15.97
CA SER A 22 -18.61 -26.82 -17.11
C SER A 22 -18.43 -28.34 -16.93
N THR A 23 -19.44 -29.00 -16.35
CA THR A 23 -19.48 -30.46 -16.08
C THR A 23 -20.57 -31.18 -16.86
N LEU A 24 -21.15 -30.53 -17.88
CA LEU A 24 -22.20 -31.13 -18.70
C LEU A 24 -21.68 -32.35 -19.45
N ASP A 25 -22.31 -33.51 -19.21
CA ASP A 25 -22.12 -34.69 -20.03
C ASP A 25 -22.71 -34.46 -21.43
N CYS A 26 -21.81 -34.35 -22.42
CA CYS A 26 -22.15 -34.08 -23.80
C CYS A 26 -22.30 -35.36 -24.65
N CYS A 27 -22.11 -36.55 -24.08
CA CYS A 27 -22.22 -37.79 -24.83
C CYS A 27 -23.65 -38.02 -25.34
N ALA A 28 -23.80 -38.38 -26.62
CA ALA A 28 -25.08 -38.76 -27.21
C ALA A 28 -24.95 -40.03 -28.06
N LYS A 29 -26.07 -40.68 -28.41
CA LYS A 29 -26.04 -41.81 -29.34
C LYS A 29 -25.87 -41.36 -30.79
N ASP A 30 -26.42 -40.20 -31.11
CA ASP A 30 -26.31 -39.56 -32.42
C ASP A 30 -25.25 -38.46 -32.40
N GLU A 31 -24.34 -38.48 -33.38
CA GLU A 31 -23.23 -37.52 -33.47
C GLU A 31 -23.70 -36.06 -33.60
N THR A 32 -24.86 -35.82 -34.24
CA THR A 32 -25.42 -34.46 -34.39
C THR A 32 -25.93 -33.94 -33.04
N ASN A 33 -26.62 -34.81 -32.27
CA ASN A 33 -27.07 -34.46 -30.93
C ASN A 33 -25.89 -34.23 -29.97
N GLU A 34 -24.81 -35.01 -30.09
CA GLU A 34 -23.58 -34.81 -29.33
C GLU A 34 -22.97 -33.43 -29.62
N GLN A 35 -22.86 -33.07 -30.89
CA GLN A 35 -22.39 -31.72 -31.27
C GLN A 35 -23.29 -30.62 -30.70
N TYR A 36 -24.62 -30.78 -30.73
CA TYR A 36 -25.51 -29.80 -30.13
C TYR A 36 -25.31 -29.65 -28.63
N LEU A 37 -24.96 -30.73 -27.90
CA LEU A 37 -24.66 -30.63 -26.47
C LEU A 37 -23.39 -29.83 -26.22
N TYR A 38 -22.35 -30.05 -27.03
CA TYR A 38 -21.13 -29.24 -27.00
C TYR A 38 -21.41 -27.76 -27.29
N ASP A 39 -22.20 -27.47 -28.33
CA ASP A 39 -22.58 -26.10 -28.67
C ASP A 39 -23.30 -25.39 -27.50
N MET A 40 -24.18 -26.11 -26.78
CA MET A 40 -24.88 -25.55 -25.61
C MET A 40 -23.92 -25.25 -24.45
N GLN A 41 -22.92 -26.10 -24.22
CA GLN A 41 -21.88 -25.87 -23.21
C GLN A 41 -21.00 -24.67 -23.62
N ASP A 42 -20.56 -24.62 -24.88
CA ASP A 42 -19.76 -23.53 -25.42
C ASP A 42 -20.48 -22.18 -25.30
N LEU A 43 -21.79 -22.12 -25.54
CA LEU A 43 -22.57 -20.89 -25.37
C LEU A 43 -22.46 -20.31 -23.95
N ILE A 44 -22.34 -21.15 -22.93
CA ILE A 44 -22.21 -20.73 -21.53
C ILE A 44 -20.75 -20.42 -21.18
N ASP A 45 -19.82 -21.27 -21.59
CA ASP A 45 -18.39 -21.13 -21.26
C ASP A 45 -17.76 -19.86 -21.84
N HIS A 46 -18.29 -19.37 -22.97
CA HIS A 46 -17.83 -18.15 -23.62
C HIS A 46 -18.52 -16.87 -23.11
N LEU A 47 -19.42 -16.97 -22.12
CA LEU A 47 -20.02 -15.77 -21.52
C LEU A 47 -19.01 -14.97 -20.70
N PRO A 48 -19.14 -13.63 -20.64
CA PRO A 48 -18.32 -12.81 -19.76
C PRO A 48 -18.42 -13.25 -18.30
N LYS A 49 -17.28 -13.47 -17.65
CA LYS A 49 -17.23 -13.82 -16.23
C LYS A 49 -17.44 -12.59 -15.37
N LEU A 50 -18.24 -12.73 -14.32
CA LEU A 50 -18.42 -11.67 -13.33
C LEU A 50 -17.17 -11.54 -12.44
N PRO A 51 -16.79 -10.33 -12.02
CA PRO A 51 -15.77 -10.15 -11.00
C PRO A 51 -16.19 -10.82 -9.69
N GLU A 52 -15.21 -11.27 -8.91
CA GLU A 52 -15.48 -11.78 -7.57
C GLU A 52 -15.91 -10.63 -6.65
N ILE A 53 -16.95 -10.87 -5.86
CA ILE A 53 -17.35 -9.96 -4.79
C ILE A 53 -16.28 -10.06 -3.69
N GLN A 54 -15.55 -8.98 -3.46
CA GLN A 54 -14.48 -8.92 -2.48
C GLN A 54 -15.04 -8.49 -1.13
N GLN A 55 -14.81 -9.30 -0.10
CA GLN A 55 -14.98 -8.89 1.29
C GLN A 55 -13.62 -8.44 1.83
N GLN A 56 -13.31 -7.14 1.75
CA GLN A 56 -12.11 -6.64 2.40
C GLN A 56 -12.38 -6.43 3.88
N LYS A 57 -11.86 -7.36 4.69
CA LYS A 57 -11.82 -7.16 6.14
C LYS A 57 -10.83 -6.04 6.45
N LEU A 58 -11.28 -5.05 7.22
CA LEU A 58 -10.41 -4.00 7.77
C LEU A 58 -9.23 -4.63 8.50
N THR A 59 -8.05 -4.55 7.89
CA THR A 59 -6.82 -5.01 8.53
C THR A 59 -6.32 -3.89 9.45
N ILE A 60 -6.15 -4.19 10.72
CA ILE A 60 -5.49 -3.28 11.65
C ILE A 60 -4.00 -3.31 11.28
N PRO A 61 -3.35 -2.16 11.03
CA PRO A 61 -1.93 -2.14 10.74
C PRO A 61 -1.16 -2.60 11.97
N GLU A 62 -0.28 -3.58 11.76
CA GLU A 62 0.75 -3.96 12.70
C GLU A 62 2.00 -3.14 12.41
N PHE A 63 2.66 -2.66 13.45
CA PHE A 63 3.84 -1.81 13.34
C PHE A 63 5.04 -2.58 13.87
N ASP A 64 6.13 -2.55 13.11
CA ASP A 64 7.39 -3.14 13.55
C ASP A 64 8.03 -2.30 14.66
N GLU A 65 8.81 -2.95 15.53
CA GLU A 65 9.64 -2.23 16.48
C GLU A 65 10.79 -1.54 15.73
N ILE A 66 10.96 -0.24 15.93
CA ILE A 66 12.12 0.47 15.42
C ILE A 66 13.31 0.18 16.33
N GLU A 67 14.32 -0.50 15.81
CA GLU A 67 15.51 -0.86 16.57
C GLU A 67 16.31 0.38 17.01
N VAL A 68 16.75 0.38 18.27
CA VAL A 68 17.67 1.37 18.82
C VAL A 68 19.11 0.94 18.53
N LYS A 69 19.86 1.73 17.77
CA LYS A 69 21.27 1.43 17.43
C LYS A 69 22.20 1.94 18.53
N ALA A 70 23.32 1.24 18.73
CA ALA A 70 24.36 1.67 19.67
C ALA A 70 24.88 3.08 19.34
N THR A 71 25.00 3.38 18.04
CA THR A 71 25.45 4.66 17.46
C THR A 71 24.47 5.82 17.63
N ASP A 72 23.23 5.56 18.08
CA ASP A 72 22.22 6.61 18.23
C ASP A 72 22.54 7.56 19.41
N SER A 73 22.30 8.86 19.20
CA SER A 73 22.37 9.87 20.26
C SER A 73 21.30 9.62 21.34
N VAL A 74 21.45 10.26 22.51
CA VAL A 74 20.46 10.15 23.59
C VAL A 74 19.08 10.68 23.14
N GLU A 75 19.01 11.75 22.35
CA GLU A 75 17.74 12.24 21.81
C GLU A 75 17.12 11.24 20.83
N ILE A 76 17.91 10.68 19.91
CA ILE A 76 17.42 9.68 18.94
C ILE A 76 16.86 8.46 19.68
N LYS A 77 17.58 7.95 20.69
CA LYS A 77 17.14 6.83 21.54
C LYS A 77 15.81 7.13 22.24
N LYS A 78 15.65 8.35 22.79
CA LYS A 78 14.39 8.78 23.43
C LYS A 78 13.24 8.87 22.42
N PHE A 79 13.51 9.39 21.22
CA PHE A 79 12.50 9.52 20.18
C PHE A 79 12.02 8.15 19.69
N ILE A 80 12.93 7.22 19.41
CA ILE A 80 12.61 5.83 19.04
C ILE A 80 11.71 5.18 20.09
N ARG A 81 12.08 5.24 21.38
CA ARG A 81 11.27 4.66 22.47
C ARG A 81 9.84 5.23 22.52
N LYS A 82 9.70 6.54 22.30
CA LYS A 82 8.39 7.20 22.27
C LYS A 82 7.54 6.73 21.09
N VAL A 83 8.16 6.58 19.92
CA VAL A 83 7.50 6.07 18.71
C VAL A 83 7.08 4.62 18.92
N ASN A 84 7.99 3.74 19.37
CA ASN A 84 7.68 2.34 19.65
C ASN A 84 6.54 2.19 20.68
N TYR A 85 6.57 2.96 21.78
CA TYR A 85 5.49 2.94 22.77
C TYR A 85 4.12 3.32 22.19
N GLU A 86 4.09 4.31 21.29
CA GLU A 86 2.85 4.75 20.65
C GLU A 86 2.31 3.72 19.65
N PHE A 87 3.17 3.14 18.81
CA PHE A 87 2.75 2.32 17.67
C PHE A 87 2.65 0.82 17.97
N LEU A 88 3.52 0.26 18.82
CA LEU A 88 3.41 -1.15 19.22
C LEU A 88 2.15 -1.43 20.04
N GLY A 89 1.66 -0.42 20.78
CA GLY A 89 0.38 -0.48 21.50
C GLY A 89 -0.82 0.00 20.67
N PHE A 90 -0.64 0.28 19.37
CA PHE A 90 -1.71 0.81 18.54
C PHE A 90 -2.82 -0.22 18.38
N HIS A 91 -4.02 0.16 18.82
CA HIS A 91 -5.22 -0.62 18.59
C HIS A 91 -6.30 0.27 17.97
N CYS A 92 -7.04 -0.31 17.04
CA CYS A 92 -8.21 0.31 16.45
C CYS A 92 -9.40 -0.63 16.62
N ASN A 93 -10.47 -0.15 17.25
CA ASN A 93 -11.69 -0.93 17.38
C ASN A 93 -12.53 -0.76 16.10
N HIS A 94 -12.32 -1.64 15.12
CA HIS A 94 -13.20 -1.75 13.98
C HIS A 94 -14.46 -2.52 14.39
N LYS A 95 -15.39 -1.86 15.09
CA LYS A 95 -16.72 -2.39 15.45
C LYS A 95 -17.65 -2.56 14.22
N VAL A 96 -17.11 -3.02 13.09
CA VAL A 96 -17.79 -3.07 11.78
C VAL A 96 -17.87 -4.50 11.21
N MET A 97 -17.55 -5.53 12.00
CA MET A 97 -17.63 -6.90 11.48
C MET A 97 -19.06 -7.36 11.17
N ASP A 98 -20.09 -6.89 11.89
CA ASP A 98 -21.49 -7.23 11.57
C ASP A 98 -22.06 -6.37 10.44
N LYS A 99 -21.81 -5.05 10.45
CA LYS A 99 -22.37 -4.14 9.43
C LYS A 99 -21.81 -4.38 8.03
N ASP A 100 -20.53 -4.73 7.91
CA ASP A 100 -19.91 -5.00 6.62
C ASP A 100 -20.36 -6.36 6.06
N CYS A 101 -20.56 -7.36 6.93
CA CYS A 101 -21.12 -8.65 6.55
C CYS A 101 -22.57 -8.49 6.04
N ASP A 102 -23.39 -7.76 6.79
CA ASP A 102 -24.76 -7.41 6.39
C ASP A 102 -24.80 -6.67 5.04
N MET A 103 -23.83 -5.80 4.79
CA MET A 103 -23.73 -5.07 3.53
C MET A 103 -23.33 -5.98 2.36
N VAL A 104 -22.38 -6.91 2.54
CA VAL A 104 -22.06 -7.93 1.51
C VAL A 104 -23.30 -8.75 1.18
N TYR A 105 -23.99 -9.29 2.19
CA TYR A 105 -25.22 -10.07 1.98
C TYR A 105 -26.30 -9.25 1.29
N LYS A 106 -26.46 -7.97 1.65
CA LYS A 106 -27.38 -7.06 0.99
C LYS A 106 -27.01 -6.85 -0.48
N ASN A 107 -25.75 -6.56 -0.79
CA ASN A 107 -25.28 -6.36 -2.16
C ASN A 107 -25.48 -7.63 -3.02
N ILE A 108 -25.20 -8.81 -2.45
CA ILE A 108 -25.50 -10.09 -3.10
C ILE A 108 -27.01 -10.23 -3.34
N SER A 109 -27.84 -9.95 -2.34
CA SER A 109 -29.30 -10.01 -2.47
C SER A 109 -29.82 -9.07 -3.56
N ASP A 110 -29.27 -7.86 -3.63
CA ASP A 110 -29.65 -6.85 -4.61
C ASP A 110 -29.26 -7.28 -6.03
N ILE A 111 -28.12 -7.95 -6.21
CA ILE A 111 -27.72 -8.58 -7.48
C ILE A 111 -28.73 -9.65 -7.88
N TYR A 112 -29.04 -10.61 -7.02
CA TYR A 112 -29.97 -11.71 -7.34
C TYR A 112 -31.39 -11.21 -7.67
N LYS A 113 -31.80 -10.07 -7.08
CA LYS A 113 -33.11 -9.46 -7.35
C LYS A 113 -33.13 -8.60 -8.61
N SER A 114 -31.97 -8.29 -9.18
CA SER A 114 -31.84 -7.35 -10.29
C SER A 114 -32.46 -7.89 -11.59
N GLY A 115 -32.92 -6.98 -12.45
CA GLY A 115 -33.49 -7.36 -13.75
C GLY A 115 -32.44 -7.98 -14.69
N GLU A 116 -31.19 -7.58 -14.54
CA GLU A 116 -30.05 -8.10 -15.29
C GLU A 116 -29.74 -9.54 -14.89
N PHE A 117 -29.70 -9.85 -13.58
CA PHE A 117 -29.53 -11.24 -13.13
C PHE A 117 -30.66 -12.12 -13.63
N LYS A 118 -31.92 -11.66 -13.58
CA LYS A 118 -33.06 -12.40 -14.16
C LYS A 118 -32.91 -12.62 -15.66
N THR A 119 -32.41 -11.63 -16.40
CA THR A 119 -32.19 -11.75 -17.85
C THR A 119 -31.13 -12.80 -18.15
N TYR A 120 -30.02 -12.79 -17.42
CA TYR A 120 -28.99 -13.81 -17.50
C TYR A 120 -29.52 -15.20 -17.10
N ASP A 121 -30.21 -15.32 -15.97
CA ASP A 121 -30.76 -16.58 -15.46
C ASP A 121 -31.79 -17.20 -16.42
N ASN A 122 -32.60 -16.37 -17.08
CA ASN A 122 -33.53 -16.81 -18.12
C ASN A 122 -32.79 -17.38 -19.33
N PHE A 123 -31.68 -16.76 -19.75
CA PHE A 123 -30.86 -17.28 -20.84
C PHE A 123 -30.24 -18.64 -20.49
N VAL A 124 -29.67 -18.77 -19.28
CA VAL A 124 -29.13 -20.06 -18.80
C VAL A 124 -30.24 -21.13 -18.73
N SER A 125 -31.45 -20.74 -18.34
CA SER A 125 -32.61 -21.64 -18.30
C SER A 125 -33.02 -22.10 -19.70
N LEU A 126 -33.00 -21.20 -20.70
CA LEU A 126 -33.27 -21.53 -22.10
C LEU A 126 -32.26 -22.54 -22.66
N VAL A 127 -30.97 -22.36 -22.38
CA VAL A 127 -29.91 -23.30 -22.77
C VAL A 127 -30.12 -24.66 -22.08
N ALA A 128 -30.46 -24.66 -20.79
CA ALA A 128 -30.75 -25.88 -20.05
C ALA A 128 -31.98 -26.64 -20.59
N GLU A 129 -33.01 -25.93 -21.05
CA GLU A 129 -34.16 -26.52 -21.74
C GLU A 129 -33.76 -27.14 -23.08
N CYS A 130 -32.87 -26.49 -23.84
CA CYS A 130 -32.34 -27.07 -25.09
C CYS A 130 -31.60 -28.38 -24.83
N VAL A 131 -30.68 -28.40 -23.86
CA VAL A 131 -29.96 -29.61 -23.43
C VAL A 131 -30.93 -30.72 -23.03
N TRP A 132 -31.95 -30.40 -22.26
CA TRP A 132 -32.97 -31.37 -21.86
C TRP A 132 -33.69 -31.97 -23.07
N GLN A 133 -34.06 -31.14 -24.06
CA GLN A 133 -34.72 -31.61 -25.26
C GLN A 133 -33.81 -32.46 -26.14
N ILE A 134 -32.54 -32.08 -26.30
CA ILE A 134 -31.55 -32.85 -27.06
C ILE A 134 -31.44 -34.26 -26.44
N ARG A 135 -31.25 -34.33 -25.12
CA ARG A 135 -31.19 -35.60 -24.37
C ARG A 135 -32.49 -36.43 -24.50
N ASP A 136 -33.67 -35.79 -24.48
CA ASP A 136 -34.95 -36.50 -24.65
C ASP A 136 -35.14 -37.04 -26.09
N LYS A 137 -34.71 -36.28 -27.11
CA LYS A 137 -34.76 -36.73 -28.52
C LYS A 137 -33.77 -37.86 -28.78
N ASP A 138 -32.54 -37.73 -28.29
CA ASP A 138 -31.49 -38.74 -28.42
C ASP A 138 -31.91 -40.06 -27.77
N ARG A 139 -32.50 -40.01 -26.56
CA ARG A 139 -33.05 -41.19 -25.88
C ARG A 139 -34.12 -41.90 -26.72
N ARG A 140 -34.85 -41.18 -27.55
CA ARG A 140 -35.90 -41.71 -28.45
C ARG A 140 -35.35 -42.10 -29.83
N GLY A 141 -34.04 -42.03 -30.06
CA GLY A 141 -33.41 -42.32 -31.34
C GLY A 141 -33.76 -41.30 -32.43
N LYS A 142 -33.92 -40.02 -32.04
CA LYS A 142 -34.26 -38.92 -32.95
C LYS A 142 -33.24 -37.80 -32.82
N ILE A 143 -33.02 -37.09 -33.92
CA ILE A 143 -32.22 -35.86 -33.95
C ILE A 143 -33.09 -34.69 -33.47
N TRP A 144 -32.50 -33.79 -32.69
CA TRP A 144 -33.16 -32.56 -32.25
C TRP A 144 -33.14 -31.49 -33.37
N ASN A 145 -34.31 -30.94 -33.71
CA ASN A 145 -34.48 -30.02 -34.84
C ASN A 145 -34.62 -28.54 -34.41
N GLU A 146 -33.75 -28.07 -33.51
CA GLU A 146 -33.55 -26.65 -33.15
C GLU A 146 -34.76 -25.80 -32.70
N GLN A 147 -35.90 -26.40 -32.30
CA GLN A 147 -37.14 -25.65 -32.04
C GLN A 147 -37.04 -24.51 -30.98
N ILE A 148 -36.15 -24.64 -29.99
CA ILE A 148 -36.00 -23.68 -28.88
C ILE A 148 -34.57 -23.10 -28.83
N LYS A 149 -33.80 -23.25 -29.91
CA LYS A 149 -32.40 -22.81 -29.93
C LYS A 149 -32.26 -21.33 -29.53
N PRO A 150 -31.30 -20.99 -28.64
CA PRO A 150 -31.08 -19.61 -28.24
C PRO A 150 -30.79 -18.74 -29.46
N ALA A 151 -31.56 -17.67 -29.61
CA ALA A 151 -31.36 -16.72 -30.70
C ALA A 151 -30.20 -15.77 -30.40
N THR A 152 -29.57 -15.22 -31.45
CA THR A 152 -28.45 -14.27 -31.31
C THR A 152 -28.81 -13.05 -30.45
N PHE A 153 -30.07 -12.60 -30.49
CA PHE A 153 -30.52 -11.47 -29.67
C PHE A 153 -30.61 -11.82 -28.18
N GLU A 154 -30.93 -13.07 -27.82
CA GLU A 154 -31.00 -13.53 -26.44
C GLU A 154 -29.60 -13.62 -25.83
N LEU A 155 -28.65 -14.16 -26.61
CA LEU A 155 -27.23 -14.15 -26.25
C LEU A 155 -26.73 -12.72 -26.03
N LYS A 156 -27.03 -11.79 -26.95
CA LYS A 156 -26.64 -10.38 -26.81
C LYS A 156 -27.22 -9.77 -25.53
N ARG A 157 -28.50 -10.02 -25.22
CA ARG A 157 -29.13 -9.55 -23.98
C ARG A 157 -28.49 -10.13 -22.72
N ALA A 158 -28.08 -11.40 -22.74
CA ALA A 158 -27.38 -12.03 -21.64
C ALA A 158 -25.99 -11.40 -21.42
N ILE A 159 -25.25 -11.15 -22.51
CA ILE A 159 -23.96 -10.46 -22.47
C ILE A 159 -24.12 -9.03 -21.90
N ASP A 160 -25.07 -8.25 -22.41
CA ASP A 160 -25.33 -6.89 -21.93
C ASP A 160 -25.69 -6.88 -20.44
N ALA A 161 -26.51 -7.85 -19.99
CA ALA A 161 -26.85 -8.04 -18.59
C ALA A 161 -25.62 -8.36 -17.73
N LEU A 162 -24.74 -9.25 -18.19
CA LEU A 162 -23.50 -9.60 -17.49
C LEU A 162 -22.53 -8.42 -17.38
N VAL A 163 -22.43 -7.57 -18.40
CA VAL A 163 -21.61 -6.35 -18.36
C VAL A 163 -22.14 -5.38 -17.30
N ILE A 164 -23.45 -5.17 -17.22
CA ILE A 164 -24.06 -4.32 -16.20
C ILE A 164 -23.84 -4.90 -14.79
N LEU A 165 -24.00 -6.21 -14.64
CA LEU A 165 -23.74 -6.91 -13.37
C LEU A 165 -22.28 -6.78 -12.93
N ALA A 166 -21.33 -6.91 -13.86
CA ALA A 166 -19.91 -6.70 -13.58
C ALA A 166 -19.61 -5.28 -13.10
N GLY A 167 -20.29 -4.28 -13.69
CA GLY A 167 -20.25 -2.89 -13.22
C GLY A 167 -20.77 -2.74 -11.79
N LYS A 168 -21.92 -3.33 -11.47
CA LYS A 168 -22.51 -3.31 -10.11
C LYS A 168 -21.60 -3.97 -9.08
N VAL A 169 -21.05 -5.15 -9.40
CA VAL A 169 -20.09 -5.84 -8.51
C VAL A 169 -18.86 -4.96 -8.25
N SER A 170 -18.33 -4.32 -9.29
CA SER A 170 -17.17 -3.42 -9.16
C SER A 170 -17.49 -2.19 -8.29
N GLU A 171 -18.68 -1.60 -8.46
CA GLU A 171 -19.16 -0.50 -7.63
C GLU A 171 -19.29 -0.92 -6.15
N TYR A 172 -19.87 -2.09 -5.89
CA TYR A 172 -19.96 -2.63 -4.54
C TYR A 172 -18.59 -2.89 -3.94
N ASN A 173 -17.67 -3.51 -4.67
CA ASN A 173 -16.30 -3.74 -4.21
C ASN A 173 -15.58 -2.42 -3.88
N ALA A 174 -15.77 -1.38 -4.68
CA ALA A 174 -15.20 -0.05 -4.40
C ALA A 174 -15.76 0.57 -3.11
N LYS A 175 -17.06 0.39 -2.84
CA LYS A 175 -17.72 0.86 -1.59
C LYS A 175 -17.31 0.02 -0.37
N MET A 176 -17.03 -1.25 -0.57
CA MET A 176 -16.68 -2.24 0.46
C MET A 176 -15.17 -2.32 0.76
N ASN A 177 -14.37 -1.35 0.29
CA ASN A 177 -12.98 -1.14 0.73
C ASN A 177 -12.91 0.01 1.76
N PRO A 178 -13.42 -0.15 2.99
CA PRO A 178 -13.31 0.88 3.99
C PRO A 178 -11.84 1.02 4.39
N GLN A 179 -11.22 2.15 4.07
CA GLN A 179 -9.96 2.53 4.69
C GLN A 179 -10.27 3.23 6.01
N CYS A 180 -9.92 2.61 7.14
CA CYS A 180 -10.06 3.27 8.44
C CYS A 180 -9.16 4.52 8.50
N SER A 181 -9.77 5.70 8.62
CA SER A 181 -9.06 6.98 8.67
C SER A 181 -8.05 7.02 9.82
N LYS A 182 -8.39 6.44 10.99
CA LYS A 182 -7.49 6.29 12.14
C LYS A 182 -6.28 5.42 11.81
N CYS A 183 -6.47 4.24 11.23
CA CYS A 183 -5.39 3.33 10.83
C CYS A 183 -4.49 3.94 9.75
N LYS A 184 -5.09 4.59 8.75
CA LYS A 184 -4.35 5.28 7.69
C LYS A 184 -3.52 6.45 8.23
N ALA A 185 -4.05 7.20 9.19
CA ALA A 185 -3.32 8.27 9.85
C ALA A 185 -2.17 7.75 10.71
N ALA A 186 -2.39 6.66 11.46
CA ALA A 186 -1.35 6.00 12.23
C ALA A 186 -0.21 5.50 11.33
N MET A 187 -0.53 4.84 10.21
CA MET A 187 0.47 4.39 9.24
C MET A 187 1.32 5.54 8.69
N ARG A 188 0.69 6.65 8.30
CA ARG A 188 1.42 7.84 7.85
C ARG A 188 2.32 8.41 8.94
N LYS A 189 1.83 8.46 10.18
CA LYS A 189 2.58 9.00 11.31
C LYS A 189 3.79 8.12 11.63
N TYR A 190 3.63 6.80 11.66
CA TYR A 190 4.73 5.84 11.83
C TYR A 190 5.80 5.99 10.73
N ASN A 191 5.38 5.98 9.46
CA ASN A 191 6.30 6.12 8.33
C ASN A 191 7.06 7.45 8.35
N TYR A 192 6.41 8.54 8.78
CA TYR A 192 7.08 9.81 8.98
C TYR A 192 8.10 9.74 10.13
N SER A 193 7.75 9.14 11.26
CA SER A 193 8.66 8.96 12.38
C SER A 193 9.90 8.15 12.01
N VAL A 194 9.75 7.05 11.25
CA VAL A 194 10.88 6.25 10.75
C VAL A 194 11.83 7.10 9.91
N LYS A 195 11.30 7.84 8.93
CA LYS A 195 12.09 8.74 8.07
C LYS A 195 12.83 9.82 8.86
N GLU A 196 12.18 10.40 9.86
CA GLU A 196 12.81 11.43 10.69
C GLU A 196 13.92 10.85 11.57
N ILE A 197 13.74 9.64 12.11
CA ILE A 197 14.78 8.92 12.85
C ILE A 197 16.00 8.65 11.95
N GLU A 198 15.78 8.22 10.71
CA GLU A 198 16.86 8.02 9.73
C GLU A 198 17.60 9.32 9.41
N ARG A 199 16.86 10.42 9.23
CA ARG A 199 17.46 11.74 9.01
C ARG A 199 18.32 12.17 10.20
N MET A 200 17.80 12.08 11.43
CA MET A 200 18.55 12.42 12.64
C MET A 200 19.82 11.59 12.79
N ARG A 201 19.77 10.30 12.43
CA ARG A 201 20.94 9.41 12.42
C ARG A 201 22.01 9.88 11.45
N ASN A 202 21.62 10.30 10.24
CA ASN A 202 22.55 10.80 9.23
C ASN A 202 23.19 12.12 9.69
N ASP A 203 22.39 13.07 10.16
CA ASP A 203 22.89 14.36 10.67
C ASP A 203 23.88 14.14 11.83
N TYR A 204 23.57 13.21 12.76
CA TYR A 204 24.47 12.86 13.86
C TYR A 204 25.75 12.16 13.39
N ALA A 205 25.66 11.27 12.40
CA ALA A 205 26.82 10.61 11.83
C ALA A 205 27.77 11.59 11.14
N ASP A 206 27.23 12.59 10.43
CA ASP A 206 28.03 13.62 9.77
C ASP A 206 28.72 14.55 10.78
N LEU A 207 28.00 14.99 11.83
CA LEU A 207 28.60 15.74 12.93
C LEU A 207 29.74 14.95 13.61
N LYS A 208 29.53 13.65 13.82
CA LYS A 208 30.55 12.77 14.41
C LYS A 208 31.76 12.64 13.49
N ARG A 209 31.57 12.45 12.18
CA ARG A 209 32.66 12.43 11.19
C ARG A 209 33.43 13.75 11.16
N GLU A 210 32.75 14.89 11.24
CA GLU A 210 33.40 16.19 11.31
C GLU A 210 34.23 16.38 12.58
N ALA A 211 33.74 15.88 13.71
CA ALA A 211 34.46 15.91 14.98
C ALA A 211 35.66 14.92 15.03
N GLU A 212 35.57 13.82 14.29
CA GLU A 212 36.61 12.78 14.20
C GLU A 212 37.68 13.06 13.13
N LYS A 213 37.53 14.11 12.31
CA LYS A 213 38.61 14.55 11.41
C LYS A 213 39.87 14.81 12.25
N PRO A 214 41.01 14.17 11.94
CA PRO A 214 42.24 14.39 12.70
C PRO A 214 42.58 15.90 12.67
N ALA A 215 43.17 16.39 13.76
CA ALA A 215 43.66 17.76 13.88
C ALA A 215 44.89 18.02 12.99
N GLU A 216 44.86 17.56 11.74
CA GLU A 216 46.01 17.48 10.83
C GLU A 216 46.27 18.74 10.02
N ASP A 217 45.61 19.86 10.35
CA ASP A 217 46.00 21.18 9.83
C ASP A 217 45.80 22.32 10.86
N LYS A 218 45.86 22.00 12.16
CA LYS A 218 45.96 23.05 13.19
C LYS A 218 47.43 23.42 13.34
N MET A 219 47.89 24.39 12.55
CA MET A 219 49.09 25.17 12.92
C MET A 219 48.96 25.57 14.39
N ASP A 220 49.99 25.31 15.19
CA ASP A 220 50.04 25.69 16.60
C ASP A 220 49.65 27.18 16.75
N MET A 221 48.76 27.48 17.69
CA MET A 221 48.13 28.81 17.84
C MET A 221 49.19 29.90 18.00
N LEU A 222 50.28 29.57 18.71
CA LEU A 222 51.43 30.45 18.86
C LEU A 222 52.13 30.73 17.51
N THR A 223 52.33 29.69 16.70
CA THR A 223 52.95 29.82 15.36
C THR A 223 52.07 30.67 14.43
N PHE A 224 50.74 30.49 14.49
CA PHE A 224 49.82 31.34 13.74
C PHE A 224 49.88 32.81 14.17
N LEU A 225 49.91 33.10 15.47
CA LEU A 225 49.96 34.48 15.98
C LEU A 225 51.27 35.16 15.59
N ASN A 226 52.41 34.50 15.78
CA ASN A 226 53.71 35.08 15.43
C ASN A 226 53.87 35.32 13.92
N LYS A 227 53.28 34.47 13.07
CA LYS A 227 53.30 34.69 11.61
C LYS A 227 52.42 35.87 11.18
N ASN A 228 51.25 36.04 11.80
CA ASN A 228 50.26 37.04 11.38
C ASN A 228 50.40 38.40 12.08
N TYR A 229 51.08 38.42 13.23
CA TYR A 229 51.28 39.58 14.11
C TYR A 229 52.73 39.62 14.66
N PRO A 230 53.75 39.69 13.78
CA PRO A 230 55.14 39.51 14.19
C PRO A 230 55.65 40.61 15.13
N THR A 231 55.15 41.84 14.97
CA THR A 231 55.61 43.04 15.70
C THR A 231 54.47 43.79 16.41
N ALA A 232 53.25 43.25 16.40
CA ALA A 232 52.12 43.90 17.04
C ALA A 232 52.01 43.48 18.51
N ASP A 233 52.01 44.46 19.40
CA ASP A 233 51.86 44.26 20.85
C ASP A 233 50.40 44.33 21.32
N ASP A 234 49.50 44.89 20.51
CA ASP A 234 48.06 44.97 20.75
C ASP A 234 47.29 44.86 19.42
N PHE A 235 46.33 43.93 19.34
CA PHE A 235 45.47 43.72 18.17
C PHE A 235 44.12 43.13 18.57
N LEU A 236 43.11 43.26 17.70
CA LEU A 236 41.75 42.84 18.01
C LEU A 236 41.54 41.33 17.90
N LEU A 237 40.84 40.75 18.88
CA LEU A 237 40.47 39.33 18.84
C LEU A 237 39.52 39.03 17.66
N SER A 238 38.72 40.01 17.23
CA SER A 238 37.89 39.91 16.02
C SER A 238 38.72 39.72 14.75
N ASP A 239 39.89 40.35 14.68
CA ASP A 239 40.79 40.25 13.54
C ASP A 239 41.49 38.89 13.53
N VAL A 240 41.86 38.38 14.70
CA VAL A 240 42.39 37.01 14.85
C VAL A 240 41.37 36.00 14.35
N LYS A 241 40.11 36.12 14.78
CA LYS A 241 39.01 35.25 14.35
C LYS A 241 38.81 35.29 12.83
N LYS A 242 38.88 36.47 12.23
CA LYS A 242 38.76 36.65 10.77
C LYS A 242 39.91 35.98 10.03
N LYS A 243 41.17 36.28 10.40
CA LYS A 243 42.36 35.70 9.76
C LYS A 243 42.44 34.18 9.95
N TYR A 244 42.02 33.67 11.11
CA TYR A 244 42.01 32.24 11.38
C TYR A 244 41.02 31.51 10.46
N LYS A 245 39.83 32.08 10.26
CA LYS A 245 38.85 31.57 9.29
C LYS A 245 39.39 31.63 7.85
N GLU A 246 40.04 32.72 7.47
CA GLU A 246 40.63 32.86 6.12
C GLU A 246 41.77 31.87 5.88
N THR A 247 42.55 31.54 6.91
CA THR A 247 43.73 30.66 6.79
C THR A 247 43.35 29.17 6.79
N PHE A 248 42.42 28.77 7.66
CA PHE A 248 42.10 27.35 7.88
C PHE A 248 40.68 26.96 7.44
N GLY A 249 39.85 27.90 6.99
CA GLY A 249 38.43 27.65 6.69
C GLY A 249 37.57 27.36 7.92
N ILE A 250 38.14 27.37 9.13
CA ILE A 250 37.48 27.01 10.39
C ILE A 250 36.98 28.26 11.12
N VAL A 251 35.71 28.25 11.53
CA VAL A 251 35.14 29.30 12.38
C VAL A 251 35.28 28.90 13.85
N LYS A 252 36.04 29.66 14.64
CA LYS A 252 36.12 29.51 16.10
C LYS A 252 35.28 30.58 16.83
N THR A 253 34.69 30.22 17.97
CA THR A 253 34.04 31.19 18.86
C THR A 253 35.09 32.04 19.58
N PHE A 254 34.67 33.17 20.16
CA PHE A 254 35.60 33.99 20.94
C PHE A 254 36.11 33.26 22.18
N ASP A 255 35.27 32.44 22.82
CA ASP A 255 35.67 31.68 24.00
C ASP A 255 36.78 30.68 23.69
N VAL A 256 36.64 29.90 22.60
CA VAL A 256 37.66 28.93 22.17
C VAL A 256 38.97 29.62 21.78
N LEU A 257 38.89 30.74 21.03
CA LEU A 257 40.08 31.51 20.70
C LEU A 257 40.75 32.10 21.95
N THR A 258 39.96 32.47 22.96
CA THR A 258 40.49 33.04 24.20
C THR A 258 41.32 32.00 24.95
N GLU A 259 40.75 30.80 25.14
CA GLU A 259 41.43 29.69 25.80
C GLU A 259 42.72 29.29 25.07
N GLU A 260 42.68 29.17 23.74
CA GLU A 260 43.84 28.77 22.95
C GLU A 260 44.95 29.83 22.92
N ILE A 261 44.60 31.13 22.90
CA ILE A 261 45.57 32.23 22.91
C ILE A 261 46.23 32.34 24.29
N GLU A 262 45.45 32.28 25.38
CA GLU A 262 46.00 32.36 26.73
C GLU A 262 46.81 31.12 27.11
N ALA A 263 46.47 29.95 26.55
CA ALA A 263 47.27 28.72 26.71
C ALA A 263 48.70 28.86 26.17
N THR A 264 48.95 29.79 25.23
CA THR A 264 50.32 30.06 24.74
C THR A 264 51.22 30.72 25.79
N LYS A 265 50.65 31.31 26.85
CA LYS A 265 51.35 32.07 27.91
C LYS A 265 52.18 33.27 27.44
N LEU A 266 52.11 33.63 26.16
CA LEU A 266 52.83 34.78 25.57
C LEU A 266 51.89 35.93 25.19
N PHE A 267 50.59 35.69 25.28
CA PHE A 267 49.55 36.68 25.02
C PHE A 267 48.49 36.60 26.12
N ARG A 268 47.86 37.74 26.40
CA ARG A 268 46.71 37.86 27.30
C ARG A 268 45.56 38.54 26.59
N ILE A 269 44.33 38.22 26.97
CA ILE A 269 43.17 38.93 26.46
C ILE A 269 42.71 39.99 27.46
N SER A 270 42.41 41.17 26.95
CA SER A 270 41.89 42.29 27.72
C SER A 270 40.63 42.84 27.06
N ARG A 271 39.69 43.33 27.86
CA ARG A 271 38.44 43.90 27.36
C ARG A 271 38.39 45.39 27.68
N ILE A 272 38.35 46.22 26.65
CA ILE A 272 38.26 47.68 26.78
C ILE A 272 37.01 48.11 26.01
N HIS A 273 36.07 48.78 26.68
CA HIS A 273 34.83 49.31 26.08
C HIS A 273 34.07 48.29 25.20
N ASN A 274 33.89 47.07 25.73
CA ASN A 274 33.24 45.94 25.03
C ASN A 274 33.97 45.39 23.79
N VAL A 275 35.21 45.79 23.57
CA VAL A 275 36.08 45.26 22.53
C VAL A 275 37.15 44.36 23.15
N TYR A 276 37.38 43.19 22.55
CA TYR A 276 38.40 42.24 22.99
C TYR A 276 39.72 42.48 22.27
N HIS A 277 40.76 42.71 23.04
CA HIS A 277 42.13 42.95 22.62
C HIS A 277 43.02 41.79 23.04
N VAL A 278 43.88 41.35 22.13
CA VAL A 278 44.97 40.40 22.38
C VAL A 278 46.24 41.22 22.56
N LYS A 279 46.87 41.10 23.73
CA LYS A 279 48.10 41.82 24.09
C LYS A 279 49.24 40.85 24.29
N ARG A 280 50.39 41.15 23.70
CA ARG A 280 51.63 40.40 23.94
C ARG A 280 52.12 40.68 25.37
N LEU A 281 52.60 39.64 26.05
CA LEU A 281 53.15 39.70 27.41
C LEU A 281 54.64 40.04 27.40
#